data_AF-A0A3N5X6T1-F1
#
_entry.id   AF-A0A3N5X6T1-F1
#
_cell.length_a   1.000
_cell.length_b   1.000
_cell.length_c   1.000
_cell.angle_alpha   90.00
_cell.angle_beta   90.00
_cell.angle_gamma   90.00
#
_symmetry.space_group_name_H-M   'P 1'
#
loop_
_entity.id
_entity.type
_entity.pdbx_description
1 polymer ?
#
loop_
_entity_poly.entity_id
_entity_poly.type
_entity_poly.pdbx_seq_one_letter_code
_entity_poly.pdbx_strand_id
1 'polypeptide(L)'
;AENDALCEVMTLAATEVANVAAAQGIHLPFSNVATRVVEVCRATANNRSSMLQDVSRAARTEIDAISGAVVRFGQRFNVPTPINELLWRLVKEKERLNVSTLNVGVLNVAAIKR
;
A
#
# COMPACT_ATOMS: atom_id res chain seq x y z
N ALA A 1 -18.95 9.87 9.00
CA ALA A 1 -17.87 10.16 9.96
C ALA A 1 -16.58 9.57 9.41
N GLU A 2 -15.43 10.21 9.65
CA GLU A 2 -14.12 9.57 9.43
C GLU A 2 -14.07 8.27 10.26
N ASN A 3 -13.44 7.22 9.74
CA ASN A 3 -13.36 5.94 10.46
C ASN A 3 -12.09 5.94 11.31
N ASP A 4 -12.27 6.09 12.63
CA ASP A 4 -11.17 6.23 13.59
C ASP A 4 -10.16 5.08 13.50
N ALA A 5 -10.62 3.85 13.33
CA ALA A 5 -9.75 2.68 13.20
C ALA A 5 -8.88 2.74 11.93
N LEU A 6 -9.44 3.24 10.81
CA LEU A 6 -8.67 3.41 9.58
C LEU A 6 -7.70 4.61 9.67
N CYS A 7 -8.08 5.67 10.38
CA CYS A 7 -7.20 6.80 10.68
C CYS A 7 -6.00 6.36 11.52
N GLU A 8 -6.21 5.44 12.47
CA GLU A 8 -5.13 4.84 13.27
C GLU A 8 -4.18 4.02 12.41
N VAL A 9 -4.69 3.09 11.58
CA VAL A 9 -3.87 2.28 10.67
C VAL A 9 -3.04 3.16 9.74
N MET A 10 -3.64 4.21 9.18
CA MET A 10 -2.96 5.19 8.33
C MET A 10 -1.82 5.89 9.08
N THR A 11 -2.06 6.30 10.31
CA THR A 11 -1.07 6.98 11.15
C THR A 11 0.09 6.04 11.49
N LEU A 12 -0.20 4.79 11.84
CA LEU A 12 0.82 3.77 12.11
C LEU A 12 1.68 3.50 10.86
N ALA A 13 1.04 3.31 9.70
CA ALA A 13 1.76 3.11 8.43
C ALA A 13 2.70 4.29 8.11
N ALA A 14 2.23 5.53 8.28
CA ALA A 14 3.05 6.72 8.04
C ALA A 14 4.19 6.86 9.07
N THR A 15 3.96 6.45 10.31
CA THR A 15 4.97 6.47 11.39
C THR A 15 6.11 5.50 11.09
N GLU A 16 5.81 4.30 10.58
CA GLU A 16 6.84 3.36 10.11
C GLU A 16 7.72 3.97 9.01
N VAL A 17 7.11 4.67 8.04
CA VAL A 17 7.86 5.38 6.98
C VAL A 17 8.80 6.42 7.58
N ALA A 18 8.32 7.20 8.57
CA ALA A 18 9.14 8.21 9.23
C ALA A 18 10.30 7.59 10.03
N ASN A 19 10.07 6.47 10.72
CA ASN A 19 11.12 5.75 11.44
C ASN A 19 12.19 5.21 10.47
N VAL A 20 11.77 4.67 9.34
CA VAL A 20 12.68 4.20 8.27
C VAL A 20 13.45 5.35 7.63
N ALA A 21 12.83 6.52 7.44
CA ALA A 21 13.50 7.72 6.96
C ALA A 21 14.54 8.23 7.97
N ALA A 22 14.19 8.28 9.26
CA ALA A 22 15.10 8.69 10.32
C ALA A 22 16.32 7.77 10.43
N ALA A 23 16.14 6.45 10.35
CA ALA A 23 17.24 5.48 10.36
C ALA A 23 18.18 5.61 9.14
N GLN A 24 17.69 6.19 8.04
CA GLN A 24 18.48 6.54 6.85
C GLN A 24 19.15 7.92 6.93
N GLY A 25 18.93 8.68 8.00
CA GLY A 25 19.39 10.07 8.11
C GLY A 25 18.62 11.05 7.22
N ILE A 26 17.41 10.68 6.78
CA ILE A 26 16.55 11.54 5.96
C ILE A 26 15.66 12.38 6.88
N HIS A 27 15.80 13.70 6.79
CA HIS A 27 14.96 14.64 7.53
C HIS A 27 13.67 14.95 6.76
N LEU A 28 12.52 14.63 7.37
CA LEU A 28 11.22 14.99 6.82
C LEU A 28 10.95 16.48 7.05
N PRO A 29 10.34 17.19 6.08
CA PRO A 29 10.10 18.65 6.15
C PRO A 29 8.89 19.01 7.04
N PHE A 30 8.52 18.14 7.97
CA PHE A 30 7.39 18.31 8.89
C PHE A 30 7.67 17.56 10.19
N SER A 31 7.18 18.08 11.30
CA SER A 31 7.45 17.56 12.65
C SER A 31 6.45 16.50 13.13
N ASN A 32 5.20 16.55 12.64
CA ASN A 32 4.14 15.63 13.05
C ASN A 32 3.58 14.85 11.85
N VAL A 33 3.92 13.56 11.82
CA VAL A 33 3.51 12.63 10.76
C VAL A 33 1.99 12.42 10.73
N ALA A 34 1.36 12.29 11.90
CA ALA A 34 -0.09 12.06 12.02
C ALA A 34 -0.88 13.26 11.48
N THR A 35 -0.49 14.48 11.86
CA THR A 35 -1.08 15.70 11.30
C THR A 35 -0.87 15.76 9.80
N ARG A 36 0.35 15.48 9.33
CA ARG A 36 0.68 15.59 7.91
C ARG A 36 -0.11 14.63 7.04
N VAL A 37 -0.29 13.37 7.47
CA VAL A 37 -1.04 12.39 6.68
C VAL A 37 -2.52 12.75 6.61
N VAL A 38 -3.11 13.24 7.71
CA VAL A 38 -4.51 13.73 7.73
C VAL A 38 -4.70 14.92 6.81
N GLU A 39 -3.78 15.88 6.82
CA GLU A 39 -3.81 17.03 5.90
C GLU A 39 -3.80 16.60 4.43
N VAL A 40 -2.93 15.66 4.07
CA VAL A 40 -2.86 15.12 2.70
C VAL A 40 -4.17 14.42 2.33
N CYS A 41 -4.72 13.59 3.21
CA CYS A 41 -6.01 12.93 2.97
C CYS A 41 -7.15 13.92 2.79
N ARG A 42 -7.21 14.99 3.59
CA ARG A 42 -8.24 16.03 3.43
C ARG A 42 -8.05 16.82 2.14
N ALA A 43 -6.83 17.24 1.82
CA ALA A 43 -6.52 17.97 0.60
C ALA A 43 -6.80 17.16 -0.68
N THR A 44 -6.74 15.83 -0.57
CA THR A 44 -6.95 14.90 -1.69
C THR A 44 -8.23 14.07 -1.55
N ALA A 45 -9.21 14.51 -0.74
CA ALA A 45 -10.40 13.73 -0.42
C ALA A 45 -11.25 13.35 -1.65
N ASN A 46 -11.26 14.21 -2.68
CA ASN A 46 -11.95 13.95 -3.95
C ASN A 46 -11.09 13.14 -4.95
N ASN A 47 -9.83 12.86 -4.63
CA ASN A 47 -8.93 12.14 -5.50
C ASN A 47 -9.16 10.63 -5.43
N ARG A 48 -9.03 9.96 -6.56
CA ARG A 48 -9.01 8.51 -6.62
C ARG A 48 -7.56 8.05 -6.78
N SER A 49 -7.04 7.31 -5.79
CA SER A 49 -5.67 6.78 -5.82
C SER A 49 -5.36 6.06 -7.14
N SER A 50 -4.21 6.33 -7.75
CA SER A 50 -3.74 5.68 -8.97
C SER A 50 -3.70 4.15 -8.82
N MET A 51 -3.22 3.63 -7.68
CA MET A 51 -3.23 2.19 -7.41
C MET A 51 -4.64 1.59 -7.41
N LEU A 52 -5.66 2.31 -6.92
CA LEU A 52 -7.04 1.84 -7.00
C LEU A 52 -7.52 1.78 -8.46
N GLN A 53 -7.12 2.75 -9.28
CA GLN A 53 -7.44 2.75 -10.70
C GLN A 53 -6.75 1.56 -11.41
N ASP A 54 -5.49 1.29 -11.10
CA ASP A 54 -4.74 0.13 -11.60
C ASP A 54 -5.38 -1.19 -11.22
N VAL A 55 -5.73 -1.37 -9.93
CA VAL A 55 -6.47 -2.55 -9.46
C VAL A 55 -7.80 -2.69 -10.19
N SER A 56 -8.51 -1.59 -10.45
CA SER A 56 -9.82 -1.65 -11.12
C SER A 56 -9.74 -2.03 -12.59
N ARG A 57 -8.61 -1.74 -13.27
CA ARG A 57 -8.34 -2.14 -14.66
C ARG A 57 -7.45 -3.37 -14.80
N ALA A 58 -7.20 -4.09 -13.69
CA ALA A 58 -6.30 -5.23 -13.62
C ALA A 58 -4.87 -4.96 -14.14
N ALA A 59 -4.39 -3.72 -13.97
CA ALA A 59 -3.01 -3.35 -14.26
C ALA A 59 -2.11 -3.55 -13.03
N ARG A 60 -0.80 -3.58 -13.27
CA ARG A 60 0.22 -3.58 -12.22
C ARG A 60 0.22 -2.23 -11.50
N THR A 61 0.25 -2.25 -10.17
CA THR A 61 0.35 -1.08 -9.30
C THR A 61 1.81 -0.76 -8.95
N GLU A 62 2.01 0.38 -8.30
CA GLU A 62 3.31 0.82 -7.76
C GLU A 62 3.59 0.30 -6.34
N ILE A 63 2.81 -0.64 -5.80
CA ILE A 63 2.92 -1.06 -4.40
C ILE A 63 4.32 -1.58 -4.02
N ASP A 64 5.03 -2.22 -4.95
CA ASP A 64 6.41 -2.71 -4.75
C ASP A 64 7.41 -1.56 -4.55
N ALA A 65 7.15 -0.41 -5.16
CA ALA A 65 7.97 0.80 -5.09
C ALA A 65 7.59 1.69 -3.90
N ILE A 66 6.35 1.59 -3.39
CA ILE A 66 5.86 2.35 -2.25
C ILE A 66 6.06 1.54 -0.96
N SER A 67 5.07 0.74 -0.54
CA SER A 67 5.14 -0.02 0.72
C SER A 67 6.21 -1.11 0.67
N GLY A 68 6.42 -1.74 -0.49
CA GLY A 68 7.50 -2.70 -0.68
C GLY A 68 8.89 -2.08 -0.46
N ALA A 69 9.09 -0.81 -0.83
CA ALA A 69 10.36 -0.12 -0.57
C ALA A 69 10.55 0.15 0.92
N VAL A 70 9.51 0.60 1.61
CA VAL A 70 9.54 0.84 3.06
C VAL A 70 9.93 -0.45 3.80
N VAL A 71 9.35 -1.60 3.44
CA VAL A 71 9.71 -2.90 4.03
C VAL A 71 11.17 -3.27 3.77
N ARG A 72 11.65 -3.12 2.52
CA ARG A 72 13.06 -3.41 2.18
C ARG A 72 14.03 -2.54 2.98
N PHE A 73 13.74 -1.24 3.10
CA PHE A 73 14.57 -0.34 3.89
C PHE A 73 14.44 -0.59 5.39
N GLY A 74 13.25 -0.92 5.89
CA GLY A 74 13.04 -1.34 7.28
C GLY A 74 13.91 -2.54 7.65
N GLN A 75 13.92 -3.57 6.82
CA GLN A 75 14.81 -4.73 6.99
C GLN A 75 16.29 -4.34 6.97
N ARG A 76 16.71 -3.49 6.01
CA ARG A 76 18.10 -3.05 5.88
C ARG A 76 18.61 -2.27 7.09
N PHE A 77 17.75 -1.45 7.70
CA PHE A 77 18.09 -0.59 8.83
C PHE A 77 17.59 -1.13 10.18
N ASN A 78 17.09 -2.36 10.21
CA ASN A 78 16.55 -3.03 11.39
C ASN A 78 15.42 -2.23 12.09
N VAL A 79 14.52 -1.63 11.28
CA VAL A 79 13.33 -0.91 11.71
C VAL A 79 12.09 -1.74 11.37
N PRO A 80 11.22 -2.08 12.35
CA PRO A 80 9.98 -2.80 12.09
C PRO A 80 9.02 -2.00 11.20
N THR A 81 8.43 -2.68 10.20
CA THR A 81 7.42 -2.10 9.29
C THR A 81 6.20 -3.01 9.10
N PRO A 82 5.58 -3.54 10.17
CA PRO A 82 4.51 -4.54 10.08
C PRO A 82 3.27 -4.05 9.31
N ILE A 83 2.88 -2.78 9.45
CA ILE A 83 1.70 -2.23 8.76
C ILE A 83 1.97 -2.07 7.27
N ASN A 84 3.13 -1.53 6.89
CA ASN A 84 3.52 -1.46 5.48
C ASN A 84 3.68 -2.85 4.84
N GLU A 85 4.18 -3.83 5.59
CA GLU A 85 4.27 -5.21 5.12
C GLU A 85 2.88 -5.83 4.89
N LEU A 86 1.96 -5.66 5.82
CA LEU A 86 0.58 -6.11 5.68
C LEU A 86 -0.08 -5.49 4.44
N LEU A 87 -0.03 -4.16 4.33
CA LEU A 87 -0.64 -3.42 3.21
C LEU A 87 -0.03 -3.84 1.86
N TRP A 88 1.29 -3.99 1.80
CA TRP A 88 1.99 -4.48 0.60
C TRP A 88 1.46 -5.86 0.19
N ARG A 89 1.44 -6.83 1.11
CA ARG A 89 0.97 -8.20 0.83
C ARG A 89 -0.48 -8.25 0.38
N LEU A 90 -1.38 -7.49 1.02
CA LEU A 90 -2.79 -7.45 0.65
C LEU A 90 -3.02 -6.90 -0.77
N VAL A 91 -2.33 -5.83 -1.13
CA VAL A 91 -2.45 -5.26 -2.49
C VAL A 91 -1.83 -6.19 -3.53
N LYS A 92 -0.66 -6.79 -3.26
CA LYS A 92 -0.05 -7.80 -4.15
C LYS A 92 -1.00 -8.97 -4.42
N GLU A 93 -1.68 -9.45 -3.39
CA GLU A 93 -2.64 -10.54 -3.55
C GLU A 93 -3.87 -10.08 -4.35
N LYS A 94 -4.35 -8.85 -4.12
CA LYS A 94 -5.44 -8.28 -4.92
C LYS A 94 -5.07 -8.16 -6.41
N GLU A 95 -3.85 -7.73 -6.74
CA GLU A 95 -3.33 -7.72 -8.11
C GLU A 95 -3.38 -9.12 -8.74
N ARG A 96 -2.87 -10.12 -8.01
CA ARG A 96 -2.80 -11.52 -8.48
C ARG A 96 -4.20 -12.07 -8.80
N LEU A 97 -5.17 -11.82 -7.91
CA LEU A 97 -6.54 -12.26 -8.10
C LEU A 97 -7.22 -11.62 -9.32
N ASN A 98 -6.94 -10.35 -9.59
CA ASN A 98 -7.50 -9.67 -10.78
C ASN A 98 -7.01 -10.29 -12.10
N VAL A 99 -5.73 -10.68 -12.17
CA VAL A 99 -5.18 -11.37 -13.34
C VAL A 99 -5.75 -12.78 -13.47
N SER A 100 -5.93 -13.49 -12.34
CA SER A 100 -6.53 -14.83 -12.34
C SER A 100 -7.97 -14.81 -12.88
N THR A 101 -8.78 -13.81 -12.51
CA THR A 101 -10.17 -13.70 -13.00
C THR A 101 -10.23 -13.44 -14.50
N LEU A 102 -9.31 -12.66 -15.06
CA LEU A 102 -9.20 -12.48 -16.51
C LEU A 102 -8.81 -13.79 -17.21
N ASN A 103 -7.91 -14.58 -16.63
CA ASN A 103 -7.51 -15.87 -17.19
C ASN A 103 -8.61 -16.93 -17.11
N VAL A 104 -9.47 -16.91 -16.09
CA VAL A 104 -10.64 -17.81 -16.01
C VAL A 104 -11.68 -17.48 -17.09
N GLY A 105 -11.83 -16.20 -17.47
CA GLY A 105 -12.69 -15.81 -18.60
C GLY A 105 -12.17 -16.24 -19.98
N VAL A 106 -10.88 -16.56 -20.11
CA VAL A 106 -10.23 -17.03 -21.35
C VAL A 106 -9.99 -18.54 -21.33
N LEU A 107 -10.06 -19.19 -20.16
CA LEU A 107 -10.04 -20.64 -20.03
C LEU A 107 -11.43 -21.22 -20.35
N ASN A 108 -11.62 -21.36 -21.66
CA ASN A 108 -12.49 -22.32 -22.32
C ASN A 108 -12.71 -23.60 -21.48
N VAL A 109 -13.93 -24.12 -21.57
CA VAL A 109 -14.60 -25.21 -20.81
C VAL A 109 -13.86 -26.58 -20.85
N ALA A 110 -12.60 -26.64 -21.28
CA ALA A 110 -11.83 -27.86 -21.48
C ALA A 110 -11.11 -28.39 -20.22
N ALA A 111 -11.05 -27.66 -19.11
CA ALA A 111 -10.26 -28.07 -17.94
C ALA A 111 -11.05 -28.85 -16.86
N ILE A 112 -12.37 -29.04 -17.00
CA ILE A 112 -13.17 -29.93 -16.13
C ILE A 112 -13.41 -31.27 -16.83
N LYS A 113 -12.33 -31.97 -17.12
CA LYS A 113 -12.33 -33.44 -17.27
C LYS A 113 -10.97 -33.96 -16.81
N ARG A 114 -10.90 -34.32 -15.54
CA ARG A 114 -10.31 -35.57 -15.04
C ARG A 114 -10.74 -35.78 -13.60
#